data_AF-A0A5H2XWP9-F1
#
_entry.id   AF-A0A5H2XWP9-F1
#
_cell.length_a   1.000
_cell.length_b   1.000
_cell.length_c   1.000
_cell.angle_alpha   90.00
_cell.angle_beta   90.00
_cell.angle_gamma   90.00
#
_symmetry.space_group_name_H-M   'P 1'
#
loop_
_entity.id
_entity.type
_entity.pdbx_description
1 polymer ?
#
loop_
_entity_poly.entity_id
_entity_poly.type
_entity_poly.pdbx_seq_one_letter_code
_entity_poly.pdbx_strand_id
1 'polypeptide(L)'
;MKRTLAMSVSLSLLSPIFVGASLGLYFAVSSQGSVLAIFFSMLSTALANAHVVGLSMALLVVPGYLVLYKHNKVRYDILLTLGLLGGVLFSVLFAADSGPALVANAVMTTLAAGLFLYGLRRFS
;
A
#
# COMPACT_ATOMS: atom_id res chain seq x y z
N MET A 1 10.89 2.65 19.90
CA MET A 1 10.81 1.72 18.74
C MET A 1 9.48 0.98 18.61
N LYS A 2 9.05 0.10 19.53
CA LYS A 2 7.85 -0.74 19.30
C LYS A 2 6.57 0.06 19.01
N ARG A 3 6.31 1.12 19.80
CA ARG A 3 5.17 2.04 19.59
C ARG A 3 5.27 2.81 18.27
N THR A 4 6.46 3.32 17.95
CA THR A 4 6.76 4.04 16.71
C THR A 4 6.49 3.17 15.48
N LEU A 5 6.96 1.92 15.50
CA LEU A 5 6.71 0.94 14.44
C LEU A 5 5.22 0.64 14.30
N ALA A 6 4.51 0.38 15.40
CA ALA A 6 3.08 0.11 15.38
C ALA A 6 2.28 1.29 14.80
N MET A 7 2.58 2.53 15.21
CA MET A 7 1.92 3.72 14.67
C MET A 7 2.23 3.95 13.18
N SER A 8 3.46 3.65 12.75
CA SER A 8 3.87 3.76 11.35
C SER A 8 3.18 2.71 10.48
N VAL A 9 3.04 1.48 10.98
CA VAL A 9 2.29 0.41 10.31
C VAL A 9 0.81 0.78 10.23
N SER A 10 0.20 1.29 11.30
CA SER A 10 -1.20 1.74 11.23
C SER A 10 -1.41 2.86 10.22
N LEU A 11 -0.44 3.80 10.08
CA LEU A 11 -0.51 4.84 9.06
C LEU A 11 -0.49 4.25 7.64
N SER A 12 0.30 3.20 7.43
CA SER A 12 0.40 2.53 6.14
C SER A 12 -0.87 1.79 5.72
N LEU A 13 -1.68 1.33 6.67
CA LEU A 13 -2.99 0.71 6.42
C LEU A 13 -4.03 1.69 5.88
N LEU A 14 -3.74 2.99 5.86
CA LEU A 14 -4.58 3.99 5.19
C LEU A 14 -4.36 4.02 3.67
N SER A 15 -3.34 3.35 3.13
CA SER A 15 -3.05 3.40 1.69
C SER A 15 -4.20 2.92 0.79
N PRO A 16 -4.98 1.87 1.13
CA PRO A 16 -6.13 1.45 0.34
C PRO A 16 -7.20 2.53 0.22
N ILE A 17 -7.37 3.35 1.27
CA ILE A 17 -8.33 4.45 1.26
C ILE A 17 -7.85 5.54 0.30
N PHE A 18 -6.57 5.93 0.37
CA PHE A 18 -6.02 6.96 -0.52
C PHE A 18 -6.04 6.53 -2.00
N VAL A 19 -5.61 5.30 -2.29
CA VAL A 19 -5.58 4.78 -3.66
C VAL A 19 -7.01 4.53 -4.18
N GLY A 20 -7.87 3.92 -3.37
CA GLY A 20 -9.27 3.71 -3.72
C GLY A 20 -10.04 5.01 -3.96
N ALA A 21 -9.85 6.03 -3.12
CA ALA A 21 -10.50 7.32 -3.29
C ALA A 21 -9.98 8.07 -4.52
N SER A 22 -8.66 8.04 -4.78
CA SER A 22 -8.08 8.71 -5.96
C SER A 22 -8.51 8.05 -7.27
N LEU A 23 -8.45 6.73 -7.36
CA LEU A 23 -8.95 5.97 -8.52
C LEU A 23 -10.46 6.13 -8.68
N GLY A 24 -11.20 6.06 -7.57
CA GLY A 24 -12.64 6.27 -7.54
C GLY A 24 -13.03 7.64 -8.10
N LEU A 25 -12.38 8.72 -7.65
CA LEU A 25 -12.61 10.06 -8.19
C LEU A 25 -12.25 10.16 -9.67
N TYR A 26 -11.10 9.61 -10.06
CA TYR A 26 -10.64 9.63 -11.45
C TYR A 26 -11.67 8.96 -12.39
N PHE A 27 -12.14 7.77 -12.05
CA PHE A 27 -13.09 7.04 -12.89
C PHE A 27 -14.52 7.56 -12.79
N ALA A 28 -14.91 8.09 -11.63
CA ALA A 28 -16.23 8.68 -11.46
C ALA A 28 -16.43 9.93 -12.31
N VAL A 29 -15.36 10.69 -12.60
CA VAL A 29 -15.42 11.87 -13.48
C VAL A 29 -15.20 11.50 -14.96
N SER A 30 -14.38 10.49 -15.24
CA SER A 30 -14.00 10.15 -16.62
C SER A 30 -14.94 9.16 -17.32
N SER A 31 -15.81 8.46 -16.58
CA SER A 31 -16.69 7.42 -17.14
C SER A 31 -18.13 7.92 -17.36
N GLN A 32 -18.80 7.46 -18.42
CA GLN A 32 -20.20 7.80 -18.74
C GLN A 32 -21.24 7.05 -17.87
N GLY A 33 -20.98 6.88 -16.58
CA GLY A 33 -21.82 6.09 -15.66
C GLY A 33 -22.23 6.85 -14.40
N SER A 34 -22.89 6.15 -13.46
CA SER A 34 -23.23 6.73 -12.16
C SER A 34 -21.96 7.02 -11.35
N VAL A 35 -21.66 8.30 -11.15
CA VAL A 35 -20.49 8.82 -10.41
C VAL A 35 -20.34 8.14 -9.05
N LEU A 36 -21.42 8.11 -8.27
CA LEU A 36 -21.42 7.52 -6.91
C LEU A 36 -21.17 6.02 -6.95
N ALA A 37 -21.78 5.30 -7.89
CA ALA A 37 -21.61 3.85 -8.00
C ALA A 37 -20.15 3.48 -8.36
N ILE A 38 -19.54 4.21 -9.30
CA ILE A 38 -18.16 3.98 -9.72
C ILE A 38 -17.19 4.29 -8.58
N PHE A 39 -17.39 5.43 -7.90
CA PHE A 39 -16.56 5.82 -6.76
C PHE A 39 -16.57 4.75 -5.66
N PHE A 40 -17.76 4.36 -5.19
CA PHE A 40 -17.88 3.37 -4.12
C PHE A 40 -17.45 1.97 -4.55
N SER A 41 -17.64 1.60 -5.82
CA SER A 41 -17.12 0.35 -6.35
C SER A 41 -15.59 0.31 -6.26
N MET A 42 -14.90 1.34 -6.74
CA MET A 42 -13.43 1.39 -6.70
C MET A 42 -12.88 1.42 -5.28
N LEU A 43 -13.53 2.20 -4.40
CA LEU A 43 -13.16 2.25 -2.98
C LEU A 43 -13.37 0.89 -2.29
N SER A 44 -14.49 0.22 -2.56
CA SER A 44 -14.79 -1.11 -2.02
C SER A 44 -13.79 -2.16 -2.50
N THR A 45 -13.42 -2.14 -3.79
CA THR A 45 -12.40 -3.05 -4.35
C THR A 45 -11.04 -2.81 -3.71
N ALA A 46 -10.61 -1.54 -3.55
CA ALA A 46 -9.35 -1.23 -2.88
C ALA A 46 -9.34 -1.71 -1.42
N LEU A 47 -10.45 -1.55 -0.69
CA LEU A 47 -10.60 -2.04 0.68
C LEU A 47 -10.60 -3.57 0.75
N ALA A 48 -11.25 -4.25 -0.19
CA ALA A 48 -11.19 -5.71 -0.30
C ALA A 48 -9.75 -6.19 -0.50
N ASN A 49 -8.94 -5.46 -1.27
CA ASN A 49 -7.54 -5.75 -1.54
C ASN A 49 -6.56 -5.23 -0.45
N ALA A 50 -7.05 -4.65 0.64
CA ALA A 50 -6.20 -4.16 1.74
C ALA A 50 -5.35 -5.26 2.40
N HIS A 51 -5.78 -6.51 2.32
CA HIS A 51 -5.01 -7.67 2.80
C HIS A 51 -3.64 -7.79 2.10
N VAL A 52 -3.54 -7.43 0.81
CA VAL A 52 -2.29 -7.41 0.03
C VAL A 52 -1.29 -6.42 0.65
N VAL A 53 -1.77 -5.26 1.10
CA VAL A 53 -0.96 -4.25 1.80
C VAL A 53 -0.48 -4.77 3.14
N GLY A 54 -1.37 -5.35 3.92
CA GLY A 54 -1.03 -5.92 5.23
C GLY A 54 0.06 -7.00 5.12
N LEU A 55 -0.07 -7.92 4.15
CA LEU A 55 0.90 -8.97 3.90
C LEU A 55 2.25 -8.41 3.39
N SER A 56 2.21 -7.47 2.44
CA SER A 56 3.41 -6.78 1.95
C SER A 56 4.16 -6.08 3.08
N MET A 57 3.44 -5.47 4.01
CA MET A 57 4.01 -4.82 5.18
C MET A 57 4.63 -5.81 6.15
N ALA A 58 3.90 -6.85 6.49
CA ALA A 58 4.30 -7.84 7.49
C ALA A 58 5.51 -8.67 7.04
N LEU A 59 5.57 -9.04 5.76
CA LEU A 59 6.54 -10.01 5.26
C LEU A 59 7.74 -9.39 4.54
N LEU A 60 7.60 -8.18 3.96
CA LEU A 60 8.66 -7.57 3.16
C LEU A 60 9.12 -6.22 3.72
N VAL A 61 8.22 -5.24 3.87
CA VAL A 61 8.62 -3.86 4.19
C VAL A 61 9.14 -3.73 5.63
N VAL A 62 8.39 -4.21 6.62
CA VAL A 62 8.81 -4.11 8.03
C VAL A 62 10.06 -4.96 8.32
N PRO A 63 10.13 -6.25 7.92
CA PRO A 63 11.35 -7.04 8.09
C PRO A 63 12.53 -6.44 7.33
N GLY A 64 12.33 -5.97 6.09
CA GLY A 64 13.34 -5.29 5.30
C GLY A 64 13.89 -4.04 5.99
N TYR A 65 13.00 -3.24 6.59
CA TYR A 65 13.42 -2.08 7.39
C TYR A 65 14.27 -2.50 8.59
N LEU A 66 13.86 -3.52 9.35
CA LEU A 66 14.60 -3.99 10.53
C LEU A 66 16.01 -4.49 10.17
N VAL A 67 16.15 -5.21 9.04
CA VAL A 67 17.44 -5.67 8.55
C VAL A 67 18.34 -4.49 8.14
N LEU A 68 17.81 -3.55 7.36
CA LEU A 68 18.57 -2.37 6.92
C LEU A 68 18.94 -1.46 8.09
N TYR A 69 18.06 -1.33 9.07
CA TYR A 69 18.30 -0.59 10.31
C TYR A 69 19.45 -1.21 11.12
N LYS A 70 19.47 -2.55 11.25
CA LYS A 70 20.56 -3.26 11.94
C LYS A 70 21.92 -3.05 11.27
N HIS A 71 21.94 -2.91 9.94
CA HIS A 71 23.17 -2.67 9.18
C HIS A 71 23.48 -1.18 8.95
N ASN A 72 22.70 -0.27 9.52
CA ASN A 72 22.82 1.19 9.35
C ASN A 72 22.85 1.64 7.87
N LYS A 73 22.13 0.91 7.00
CA LYS A 73 22.04 1.13 5.55
C LYS A 73 20.61 1.38 5.12
N VAL A 74 19.84 2.12 5.92
CA VAL A 74 18.44 2.43 5.60
C VAL A 74 18.40 3.31 4.36
N ARG A 75 17.98 2.72 3.24
CA ARG A 75 17.72 3.45 2.00
C ARG A 75 16.24 3.37 1.66
N TYR A 76 15.65 4.53 1.36
CA TYR A 76 14.21 4.66 1.12
C TYR A 76 13.78 4.01 -0.20
N ASP A 77 14.63 4.08 -1.21
CA ASP A 77 14.43 3.41 -2.50
C ASP A 77 14.23 1.89 -2.33
N ILE A 78 15.04 1.23 -1.49
CA ILE A 78 14.92 -0.21 -1.23
C ILE A 78 13.58 -0.54 -0.56
N LEU A 79 13.12 0.29 0.37
CA LEU A 79 11.87 0.03 1.09
C LEU A 79 10.65 0.27 0.20
N LEU A 80 10.71 1.27 -0.69
CA LEU A 80 9.68 1.51 -1.68
C LEU A 80 9.64 0.38 -2.72
N THR A 81 10.79 -0.12 -3.19
CA THR A 81 10.83 -1.26 -4.12
C THR A 81 10.37 -2.55 -3.47
N LEU A 82 10.68 -2.79 -2.18
CA LEU A 82 10.12 -3.91 -1.42
C LEU A 82 8.60 -3.82 -1.29
N GLY A 83 8.06 -2.62 -1.08
CA GLY A 83 6.61 -2.37 -1.10
C GLY A 83 6.01 -2.68 -2.46
N LEU A 84 6.61 -2.18 -3.55
CA LEU A 84 6.16 -2.43 -4.91
C LEU A 84 6.17 -3.92 -5.26
N LEU A 85 7.31 -4.58 -5.03
CA LEU A 85 7.48 -6.02 -5.27
C LEU A 85 6.50 -6.85 -4.44
N GLY A 86 6.27 -6.47 -3.18
CA GLY A 86 5.30 -7.12 -2.32
C GLY A 86 3.88 -7.02 -2.84
N GLY A 87 3.48 -5.85 -3.34
CA GLY A 87 2.17 -5.67 -3.97
C GLY A 87 1.98 -6.55 -5.18
N VAL A 88 2.98 -6.63 -6.07
CA VAL A 88 2.93 -7.51 -7.24
C VAL A 88 2.91 -8.98 -6.83
N LEU A 89 3.82 -9.39 -5.95
CA LEU A 89 4.00 -10.78 -5.54
C LEU A 89 2.76 -11.32 -4.84
N PHE A 90 2.20 -10.57 -3.88
CA PHE A 90 0.99 -11.00 -3.18
C PHE A 90 -0.27 -10.89 -4.04
N SER A 91 -0.33 -9.95 -5.00
CA SER A 91 -1.46 -9.93 -5.96
C SER A 91 -1.48 -11.18 -6.83
N VAL A 92 -0.31 -11.63 -7.30
CA VAL A 92 -0.20 -12.86 -8.11
C VAL A 92 -0.49 -14.10 -7.28
N LEU A 93 0.08 -14.20 -6.06
CA LEU A 93 -0.07 -15.39 -5.20
C LEU A 93 -1.50 -15.60 -4.70
N PHE A 94 -2.23 -14.53 -4.39
CA PHE A 94 -3.60 -14.63 -3.89
C PHE A 94 -4.66 -14.54 -4.99
N ALA A 95 -4.24 -14.63 -6.26
CA ALA A 95 -5.09 -14.40 -7.44
C ALA A 95 -5.92 -13.12 -7.30
N ALA A 96 -5.39 -12.13 -6.58
CA ALA A 96 -6.17 -11.01 -6.08
C ALA A 96 -6.59 -10.08 -7.22
N ASP A 97 -5.89 -10.10 -8.36
CA ASP A 97 -6.36 -9.57 -9.65
C ASP A 97 -5.27 -9.73 -10.75
N SER A 98 -5.69 -9.81 -12.02
CA SER A 98 -4.79 -9.70 -13.20
C SER A 98 -5.06 -8.40 -13.97
N GLY A 99 -4.01 -7.73 -14.46
CA GLY A 99 -4.15 -6.50 -15.27
C GLY A 99 -4.15 -5.21 -14.44
N PRO A 100 -5.07 -4.25 -14.65
CA PRO A 100 -5.04 -2.93 -14.00
C PRO A 100 -5.03 -2.95 -12.47
N ALA A 101 -5.70 -3.93 -11.86
CA ALA A 101 -5.77 -4.03 -10.41
C ALA A 101 -4.47 -4.57 -9.77
N LEU A 102 -3.63 -5.31 -10.52
CA LEU A 102 -2.26 -5.60 -10.09
C LEU A 102 -1.43 -4.32 -9.95
N VAL A 103 -1.58 -3.40 -10.89
CA VAL A 103 -0.92 -2.09 -10.83
C VAL A 103 -1.46 -1.28 -9.65
N ALA A 104 -2.78 -1.28 -9.44
CA ALA A 104 -3.40 -0.60 -8.30
C ALA A 104 -2.85 -1.16 -6.97
N ASN A 105 -2.75 -2.48 -6.84
CA ASN A 105 -2.18 -3.11 -5.64
C ASN A 105 -0.70 -2.78 -5.44
N ALA A 106 0.11 -2.80 -6.51
CA ALA A 106 1.51 -2.39 -6.45
C ALA A 106 1.69 -0.92 -6.02
N VAL A 107 0.86 -0.01 -6.56
CA VAL A 107 0.85 1.40 -6.16
C VAL A 107 0.42 1.54 -4.70
N MET A 108 -0.61 0.80 -4.30
CA MET A 108 -1.15 0.80 -2.94
C MET A 108 -0.12 0.33 -1.90
N THR A 109 0.61 -0.75 -2.17
CA THR A 109 1.66 -1.24 -1.26
C THR A 109 2.90 -0.34 -1.26
N THR A 110 3.24 0.26 -2.40
CA THR A 110 4.33 1.26 -2.49
C THR A 110 3.99 2.51 -1.68
N LEU A 111 2.76 3.01 -1.80
CA LEU A 111 2.27 4.15 -1.02
C LEU A 111 2.21 3.81 0.46
N ALA A 112 1.83 2.57 0.80
CA ALA A 112 1.90 2.09 2.18
C ALA A 112 3.34 2.15 2.71
N ALA A 113 4.33 1.68 1.94
CA ALA A 113 5.75 1.75 2.33
C ALA A 113 6.22 3.20 2.52
N GLY A 114 5.78 4.12 1.65
CA GLY A 114 6.03 5.55 1.80
C GLY A 114 5.40 6.13 3.08
N LEU A 115 4.15 5.80 3.37
CA LEU A 115 3.45 6.20 4.61
C LEU A 115 4.12 5.62 5.86
N PHE A 116 4.58 4.37 5.81
CA PHE A 116 5.34 3.76 6.89
C PHE A 116 6.65 4.52 7.17
N LEU A 117 7.41 4.85 6.12
CA LEU A 117 8.62 5.66 6.23
C LEU A 117 8.36 7.07 6.78
N TYR A 118 7.27 7.69 6.33
CA TYR A 118 6.83 8.98 6.85
C TYR A 118 6.46 8.90 8.33
N GLY A 119 5.69 7.88 8.73
CA GLY A 119 5.35 7.61 10.12
C GLY A 119 6.57 7.41 11.00
N LEU A 120 7.57 6.66 10.50
CA LEU A 120 8.83 6.47 11.21
C LEU A 120 9.54 7.79 11.49
N ARG A 121 9.57 8.71 10.53
CA ARG A 121 10.18 10.04 10.73
C ARG A 121 9.36 10.93 11.66
N ARG A 122 8.03 10.85 11.59
CA ARG A 122 7.13 11.71 12.36
C ARG A 122 7.05 11.32 13.84
N PHE A 123 7.18 10.03 14.14
CA PHE A 123 7.04 9.47 15.49
C PHE A 123 8.37 9.03 16.12
N SER A 124 9.50 9.28 15.44
CA SER A 124 10.86 9.10 15.97
C SER A 124 11.27 10.25 16.88
#